data_AF-A0A3D0UTN8-F1
#
_entry.id   AF-A0A3D0UTN8-F1
#
_cell.length_a   1.000
_cell.length_b   1.000
_cell.length_c   1.000
_cell.angle_alpha   90.00
_cell.angle_beta   90.00
_cell.angle_gamma   90.00
#
_symmetry.space_group_name_H-M   'P 1'
#
loop_
_entity.id
_entity.type
_entity.pdbx_description
1 polymer ?
#
loop_
_entity_poly.entity_id
_entity_poly.type
_entity_poly.pdbx_seq_one_letter_code
_entity_poly.pdbx_strand_id
1 'polypeptide(L)'
;MLLVDASQGVQAQTLSVLYQAIDQHLTIIPVLNKIDLPAANPERVAQELENLIGIDASEIIKVSGKTGENVDQVLDAIIERIQDPESFKKAHPKKYRTLGNESHEGAEKLTRALIFDSVYDPYKGVLAYIKVINGQMKVGDTLNLVHSENIITPTEVGYFTPEYKADKILKEGQI
;
A
#
# COMPACT_ATOMS: atom_id res chain seq x y z
N MET A 1 5.73 -0.17 4.94
CA MET A 1 7.07 0.17 5.47
C MET A 1 6.92 1.22 6.55
N LEU A 2 7.72 1.13 7.61
CA LEU A 2 7.80 2.12 8.68
C LEU A 2 9.14 2.85 8.55
N LEU A 3 9.12 4.07 8.02
CA LEU A 3 10.33 4.87 7.84
C LEU A 3 10.56 5.76 9.06
N VAL A 4 11.74 5.65 9.67
CA VAL A 4 12.15 6.45 10.83
C VAL A 4 13.49 7.09 10.55
N ASP A 5 13.68 8.33 11.01
CA ASP A 5 14.94 9.06 10.86
C ASP A 5 15.95 8.60 11.91
N ALA A 6 17.13 8.15 11.48
CA ALA A 6 18.19 7.67 12.37
C ALA A 6 18.76 8.74 13.30
N SER A 7 18.54 10.03 13.03
CA SER A 7 18.96 11.15 13.88
C SER A 7 17.89 11.58 14.88
N GLN A 8 16.61 11.53 14.49
CA GLN A 8 15.50 12.05 15.30
C GLN A 8 14.79 10.96 16.11
N GLY A 9 14.80 9.72 15.64
CA GLY A 9 14.05 8.63 16.24
C GLY A 9 12.56 8.66 15.93
N VAL A 10 11.78 7.90 16.70
CA VAL A 10 10.35 7.72 16.48
C VAL A 10 9.56 8.96 16.94
N GLN A 11 8.71 9.49 16.06
CA GLN A 11 7.83 10.61 16.37
C GLN A 11 6.39 10.13 16.62
N ALA A 12 5.62 10.91 17.38
CA ALA A 12 4.23 10.59 17.70
C ALA A 12 3.35 10.39 16.44
N GLN A 13 3.62 11.14 15.37
CA GLN A 13 2.90 10.98 14.10
C GLN A 13 3.14 9.61 13.48
N THR A 14 4.38 9.11 13.53
CA THR A 14 4.78 7.80 13.03
C THR A 14 4.11 6.68 13.82
N LEU A 15 3.90 6.86 15.12
CA LEU A 15 3.21 5.89 15.99
C LEU A 15 1.75 5.68 15.60
N SER A 16 1.01 6.75 15.30
CA SER A 16 -0.39 6.64 14.92
C SER A 16 -0.58 5.78 13.66
N VAL A 17 0.25 6.03 12.64
CA VAL A 17 0.23 5.26 11.38
C VAL A 17 0.64 3.80 11.61
N LEU A 18 1.64 3.57 12.48
CA LEU A 18 2.08 2.23 12.85
C LEU A 18 0.96 1.42 13.53
N TYR A 19 0.29 1.99 14.52
CA TYR A 19 -0.80 1.29 15.20
C TYR A 19 -1.97 0.99 14.25
N GLN A 20 -2.32 1.92 13.35
CA GLN A 20 -3.29 1.65 12.30
C GLN A 20 -2.86 0.48 11.39
N ALA A 21 -1.57 0.40 11.03
CA ALA A 21 -1.07 -0.70 10.22
C ALA A 21 -1.12 -2.05 10.94
N ILE A 22 -0.83 -2.08 12.25
CA ILE A 22 -0.93 -3.29 13.10
C ILE A 22 -2.39 -3.74 13.22
N ASP A 23 -3.32 -2.82 13.48
CA ASP A 23 -4.76 -3.10 13.52
C ASP A 23 -5.27 -3.64 12.18
N GLN A 24 -4.65 -3.20 11.09
CA GLN A 24 -4.91 -3.71 9.75
C GLN A 24 -4.10 -4.97 9.38
N HIS A 25 -3.38 -5.58 10.33
CA HIS A 25 -2.60 -6.80 10.11
C HIS A 25 -1.66 -6.71 8.91
N LEU A 26 -1.09 -5.51 8.69
CA LEU A 26 -0.13 -5.29 7.62
C LEU A 26 1.26 -5.70 8.07
N THR A 27 2.03 -6.31 7.17
CA THR A 27 3.46 -6.57 7.43
C THR A 27 4.20 -5.24 7.60
N ILE A 28 4.89 -5.10 8.72
CA ILE A 28 5.72 -3.93 9.00
C ILE A 28 7.17 -4.25 8.62
N ILE A 29 7.73 -3.43 7.74
CA ILE A 29 9.15 -3.43 7.40
C ILE A 29 9.75 -2.15 8.00
N PRO A 30 10.48 -2.24 9.12
CA PRO A 30 11.11 -1.09 9.76
C PRO A 30 12.38 -0.69 9.01
N VAL A 31 12.48 0.61 8.69
CA VAL A 31 13.60 1.18 7.93
C VAL A 31 14.09 2.45 8.62
N LEU A 32 15.38 2.48 8.97
CA LEU A 32 16.06 3.66 9.48
C LEU A 32 16.75 4.41 8.35
N ASN A 33 16.29 5.61 8.05
CA ASN A 33 16.83 6.44 6.99
C ASN A 33 17.80 7.49 7.53
N LYS A 34 18.61 8.07 6.64
CA LYS A 34 19.58 9.14 6.89
C LYS A 34 20.76 8.72 7.76
N ILE A 35 21.22 7.48 7.62
CA ILE A 35 22.42 6.99 8.32
C ILE A 35 23.71 7.73 7.93
N ASP A 36 23.68 8.46 6.81
CA ASP A 36 24.79 9.29 6.34
C ASP A 36 25.00 10.58 7.15
N LEU A 37 24.04 10.96 7.99
CA LEU A 37 24.14 12.20 8.76
C LEU A 37 25.12 12.03 9.94
N PRO A 38 25.97 13.03 10.22
CA PRO A 38 26.87 12.99 11.38
C PRO A 38 26.16 12.86 12.73
N ALA A 39 24.90 13.31 12.80
CA ALA A 39 24.06 13.22 13.99
C ALA A 39 23.22 11.92 14.04
N ALA A 40 23.34 11.03 13.06
CA ALA A 40 22.63 9.76 13.05
C ALA A 40 23.15 8.84 14.17
N ASN A 41 22.23 8.17 14.86
CA ASN A 41 22.54 7.12 15.82
C ASN A 41 21.62 5.90 15.56
N PRO A 42 21.90 5.13 14.49
CA PRO A 42 21.03 4.04 14.06
C PRO A 42 20.86 2.96 15.13
N GLU A 43 21.90 2.66 15.91
CA GLU A 43 21.86 1.63 16.96
C GLU A 43 20.90 2.01 18.08
N ARG A 44 20.99 3.25 18.59
CA ARG A 44 20.06 3.74 19.61
C ARG A 44 18.62 3.72 19.11
N VAL A 45 18.37 4.21 17.90
CA VAL A 45 17.01 4.29 17.35
C VAL A 45 16.46 2.90 17.02
N ALA A 46 17.30 1.96 16.57
CA ALA A 46 16.92 0.58 16.37
C ALA A 46 16.46 -0.07 17.68
N GLN A 47 17.20 0.18 18.78
CA GLN A 47 16.81 -0.32 20.11
C GLN A 47 15.50 0.30 20.61
N GLU A 48 15.27 1.59 20.33
CA GLU A 48 14.00 2.26 20.65
C GLU A 48 12.83 1.63 19.88
N LEU A 49 13.02 1.34 18.60
CA LEU A 49 12.03 0.62 17.80
C LEU A 49 11.80 -0.79 18.33
N GLU A 50 12.85 -1.55 18.64
CA GLU A 50 12.72 -2.89 19.21
C GLU A 50 11.87 -2.89 20.48
N ASN A 51 12.13 -1.96 21.41
CA ASN A 51 11.36 -1.83 22.64
C ASN A 51 9.89 -1.44 22.40
N LEU A 52 9.62 -0.72 21.31
CA LEU A 52 8.31 -0.18 20.98
C LEU A 52 7.42 -1.20 20.24
N ILE A 53 7.97 -1.89 19.24
CA ILE A 53 7.23 -2.78 18.35
C ILE A 53 7.59 -4.26 18.51
N GLY A 54 8.60 -4.58 19.33
CA GLY A 54 9.04 -5.96 19.57
C GLY A 54 9.72 -6.62 18.37
N ILE A 55 10.24 -5.83 17.42
CA ILE A 55 11.02 -6.33 16.28
C ILE A 55 12.50 -6.22 16.63
N ASP A 56 13.24 -7.31 16.51
CA ASP A 56 14.67 -7.35 16.81
C ASP A 56 15.44 -6.27 16.02
N ALA A 57 16.34 -5.56 16.71
CA ALA A 57 17.10 -4.47 16.11
C ALA A 57 17.92 -4.91 14.87
N SER A 58 18.26 -6.19 14.75
CA SER A 58 18.95 -6.76 13.58
C SER A 58 18.06 -6.91 12.35
N GLU A 59 16.74 -6.94 12.49
CA GLU A 59 15.79 -7.00 11.37
C GLU A 59 15.48 -5.62 10.76
N ILE A 60 15.96 -4.55 11.41
CA ILE A 60 15.74 -3.16 11.02
C ILE A 60 16.76 -2.74 9.95
N ILE A 61 16.25 -2.36 8.78
CA ILE A 61 17.08 -2.03 7.63
C ILE A 61 17.58 -0.60 7.76
N LYS A 62 18.91 -0.43 7.73
CA LYS A 62 19.58 0.87 7.86
C LYS A 62 19.97 1.38 6.47
N VAL A 63 19.42 2.52 6.06
CA VAL A 63 19.59 3.06 4.70
C VAL A 63 19.95 4.53 4.69
N SER A 64 20.54 4.97 3.57
CA SER A 64 20.60 6.39 3.22
C SER A 64 19.90 6.62 1.89
N GLY A 65 18.73 7.26 1.94
CA GLY A 65 18.05 7.73 0.73
C GLY A 65 18.82 8.82 -0.03
N LYS A 66 19.86 9.42 0.57
CA LYS A 66 20.71 10.42 -0.08
C LYS A 66 21.81 9.79 -0.92
N THR A 67 22.47 8.76 -0.39
CA THR A 67 23.58 8.08 -1.09
C THR A 67 23.11 6.86 -1.88
N GLY A 68 21.91 6.34 -1.58
CA GLY A 68 21.39 5.09 -2.12
C GLY A 68 21.83 3.85 -1.34
N GLU A 69 22.57 4.01 -0.25
CA GLU A 69 23.09 2.90 0.56
C GLU A 69 21.95 2.05 1.13
N ASN A 70 22.03 0.74 0.88
CA ASN A 70 21.11 -0.32 1.33
C ASN A 70 19.64 -0.15 0.89
N VAL A 71 19.35 0.72 -0.08
CA VAL A 71 17.99 0.91 -0.60
C VAL A 71 17.49 -0.35 -1.32
N ASP A 72 18.40 -1.09 -1.97
CA ASP A 72 18.15 -2.41 -2.55
C ASP A 72 17.63 -3.42 -1.51
N GLN A 73 18.23 -3.46 -0.31
CA GLN A 73 17.78 -4.35 0.77
C GLN A 73 16.33 -4.07 1.20
N VAL A 74 15.86 -2.82 1.08
CA VAL A 74 14.46 -2.48 1.34
C VAL A 74 13.55 -3.08 0.28
N LEU A 75 13.96 -3.04 -0.99
CA LEU A 75 13.22 -3.67 -2.09
C LEU A 75 13.17 -5.20 -1.93
N ASP A 76 14.30 -5.82 -1.56
CA ASP A 76 14.36 -7.26 -1.28
C ASP A 76 13.43 -7.63 -0.12
N ALA A 77 13.47 -6.87 0.98
CA ALA A 77 12.57 -7.10 2.11
C ALA A 77 11.09 -6.92 1.75
N ILE A 78 10.75 -6.00 0.84
CA ILE A 78 9.38 -5.86 0.33
C ILE A 78 8.96 -7.15 -0.38
N ILE A 79 9.82 -7.67 -1.27
CA ILE A 79 9.52 -8.87 -2.06
C ILE A 79 9.41 -10.10 -1.14
N GLU A 80 10.28 -10.22 -0.15
CA GLU A 80 10.36 -11.39 0.73
C GLU A 80 9.30 -11.41 1.83
N ARG A 81 8.99 -10.25 2.42
CA ARG A 81 8.17 -10.17 3.64
C ARG A 81 6.72 -9.78 3.37
N ILE A 82 6.43 -9.04 2.28
CA ILE A 82 5.06 -8.64 1.96
C ILE A 82 4.37 -9.76 1.18
N GLN A 83 3.24 -10.22 1.71
CA GLN A 83 2.40 -11.19 1.02
C GLN A 83 1.85 -10.59 -0.28
N ASP A 84 1.83 -11.39 -1.34
CA ASP A 84 1.16 -11.00 -2.57
C ASP A 84 -0.35 -10.78 -2.33
N PRO A 85 -1.04 -9.98 -3.16
CA PRO A 85 -2.45 -9.62 -2.93
C PRO A 85 -3.40 -10.81 -2.81
N GLU A 86 -3.16 -11.89 -3.56
CA GLU A 86 -4.00 -13.10 -3.53
C GLU A 86 -3.82 -13.86 -2.22
N SER A 87 -2.58 -14.07 -1.80
CA SER A 87 -2.26 -14.70 -0.53
C SER A 87 -2.79 -13.89 0.65
N PHE A 88 -2.65 -12.55 0.61
CA PHE A 88 -3.18 -11.67 1.65
C PHE A 88 -4.71 -11.73 1.73
N LYS A 89 -5.41 -11.77 0.58
CA LYS A 89 -6.86 -11.93 0.50
C LYS A 89 -7.33 -13.25 1.12
N LYS A 90 -6.65 -14.35 0.81
CA LYS A 90 -6.92 -15.69 1.38
C LYS A 90 -6.71 -15.74 2.90
N ALA A 91 -5.67 -15.07 3.41
CA ALA A 91 -5.39 -15.00 4.84
C ALA A 91 -6.41 -14.12 5.61
N HIS A 92 -7.06 -13.15 4.93
CA HIS A 92 -7.93 -12.16 5.56
C HIS A 92 -9.36 -12.13 4.97
N PRO A 93 -10.10 -13.26 4.91
CA PRO A 93 -11.38 -13.35 4.20
C PRO A 93 -12.43 -12.35 4.70
N LYS A 94 -12.39 -11.98 5.99
CA LYS A 94 -13.29 -10.98 6.58
C LYS A 94 -13.15 -9.59 5.95
N LYS A 95 -11.94 -9.20 5.52
CA LYS A 95 -11.68 -7.89 4.88
C LYS A 95 -12.20 -7.82 3.45
N TYR A 96 -12.33 -8.97 2.80
CA TYR A 96 -12.71 -9.09 1.40
C TYR A 96 -14.14 -9.60 1.21
N ARG A 97 -14.87 -9.79 2.32
CA ARG A 97 -16.26 -10.26 2.31
C ARG A 97 -17.14 -9.34 1.46
N THR A 98 -18.00 -9.94 0.67
CA THR A 98 -18.95 -9.22 -0.19
C THR A 98 -19.99 -8.50 0.68
N LEU A 99 -20.32 -7.27 0.32
CA LEU A 99 -21.53 -6.60 0.81
C LEU A 99 -22.73 -7.34 0.21
N GLY A 100 -23.41 -8.17 1.00
CA GLY A 100 -24.64 -8.85 0.59
C GLY A 100 -24.86 -10.20 1.26
N ASN A 101 -26.08 -10.42 1.77
CA ASN A 101 -26.60 -11.70 2.21
C ASN A 101 -26.97 -12.58 1.00
N GLU A 102 -26.03 -12.80 0.08
CA GLU A 102 -26.29 -13.62 -1.09
C GLU A 102 -25.39 -14.85 -1.08
N SER A 103 -25.98 -15.94 -0.59
CA SER A 103 -25.55 -17.33 -0.79
C SER A 103 -25.68 -17.70 -2.27
N HIS A 104 -24.95 -17.02 -3.14
CA HIS A 104 -24.87 -17.35 -4.55
C HIS A 104 -23.40 -17.60 -4.91
N GLU A 105 -23.12 -18.78 -5.45
CA GLU A 105 -21.83 -19.29 -5.97
C GLU A 105 -21.17 -18.39 -7.06
N GLY A 106 -21.60 -17.13 -7.21
CA GLY A 106 -21.09 -16.14 -8.16
C GLY A 106 -20.56 -14.85 -7.52
N ALA A 107 -20.72 -14.63 -6.21
CA ALA A 107 -20.26 -13.40 -5.54
C ALA A 107 -18.73 -13.22 -5.53
N GLU A 108 -17.97 -14.31 -5.66
CA GLU A 108 -16.51 -14.28 -5.81
C GLU A 108 -16.05 -13.69 -7.17
N LYS A 109 -16.96 -13.44 -8.12
CA LYS A 109 -16.61 -12.97 -9.48
C LYS A 109 -16.94 -11.51 -9.79
N LEU A 110 -17.59 -10.77 -8.88
CA LEU A 110 -17.93 -9.37 -9.16
C LEU A 110 -16.68 -8.48 -9.14
N THR A 111 -16.47 -7.71 -10.20
CA THR A 111 -15.39 -6.73 -10.26
C THR A 111 -15.57 -5.71 -9.13
N ARG A 112 -14.53 -5.53 -8.31
CA ARG A 112 -14.51 -4.56 -7.22
C ARG A 112 -13.18 -3.82 -7.22
N ALA A 113 -13.23 -2.52 -6.99
CA ALA A 113 -12.04 -1.72 -6.73
C ALA A 113 -12.29 -0.76 -5.56
N LEU A 114 -11.22 -0.46 -4.83
CA LEU A 114 -11.21 0.53 -3.76
C LEU A 114 -10.61 1.82 -4.29
N ILE A 115 -11.39 2.90 -4.30
CA ILE A 115 -10.86 4.25 -4.49
C ILE A 115 -10.18 4.66 -3.18
N PHE A 116 -8.88 4.95 -3.23
CA PHE A 116 -8.12 5.40 -2.05
C PHE A 116 -7.67 6.85 -2.15
N ASP A 117 -7.68 7.43 -3.36
CA ASP A 117 -7.41 8.85 -3.58
C ASP A 117 -8.06 9.31 -4.90
N SER A 118 -8.22 10.62 -5.09
CA SER A 118 -8.71 11.22 -6.33
C SER A 118 -8.18 12.62 -6.53
N VAL A 119 -7.85 12.97 -7.77
CA VAL A 119 -7.38 14.31 -8.15
C VAL A 119 -8.15 14.83 -9.36
N TYR A 120 -8.30 16.14 -9.46
CA TYR A 120 -8.91 16.78 -10.62
C TYR A 120 -7.83 17.20 -11.63
N ASP A 121 -7.98 16.74 -12.87
CA ASP A 121 -7.20 17.15 -14.02
C ASP A 121 -8.07 18.05 -14.95
N PRO A 122 -7.59 19.24 -15.36
CA PRO A 122 -8.36 20.15 -16.21
C PRO A 122 -8.77 19.58 -17.59
N TYR A 123 -8.04 18.59 -18.09
CA TYR A 123 -8.26 18.00 -19.41
C TYR A 123 -8.96 16.64 -19.32
N LYS A 124 -8.64 15.83 -18.31
CA LYS A 124 -9.17 14.47 -18.13
C LYS A 124 -10.33 14.38 -17.14
N GLY A 125 -10.62 15.46 -16.40
CA GLY A 125 -11.63 15.47 -15.35
C GLY A 125 -11.14 14.79 -14.07
N VAL A 126 -12.01 14.07 -13.38
CA VAL A 126 -11.66 13.40 -12.12
C VAL A 126 -10.87 12.12 -12.40
N LEU A 127 -9.62 12.08 -11.93
CA LEU A 127 -8.79 10.90 -11.90
C LEU A 127 -8.95 10.22 -10.54
N ALA A 128 -9.45 8.97 -10.54
CA ALA A 128 -9.57 8.17 -9.34
C ALA A 128 -8.40 7.18 -9.26
N TYR A 129 -7.67 7.18 -8.14
CA TYR A 129 -6.67 6.17 -7.85
C TYR A 129 -7.34 4.98 -7.18
N ILE A 130 -7.24 3.83 -7.83
CA ILE A 130 -7.97 2.63 -7.45
C ILE A 130 -7.02 1.48 -7.17
N LYS A 131 -7.41 0.59 -6.25
CA LYS A 131 -6.84 -0.75 -6.13
C LYS A 131 -7.88 -1.77 -6.58
N VAL A 132 -7.58 -2.58 -7.58
CA VAL A 132 -8.49 -3.65 -8.03
C VAL A 132 -8.44 -4.79 -7.01
N ILE A 133 -9.56 -5.00 -6.33
CA ILE A 133 -9.70 -5.98 -5.24
C ILE A 133 -10.17 -7.34 -5.77
N ASN A 134 -10.95 -7.36 -6.83
CA ASN A 134 -11.46 -8.57 -7.45
C ASN A 134 -11.76 -8.31 -8.93
N GLY A 135 -11.47 -9.29 -9.79
CA GLY A 135 -11.80 -9.22 -11.20
C GLY A 135 -10.89 -8.27 -11.99
N GLN A 136 -11.48 -7.50 -12.90
CA GLN A 136 -10.73 -6.61 -13.80
C GLN A 136 -11.57 -5.40 -14.21
N MET A 137 -10.93 -4.27 -14.45
CA MET A 137 -11.54 -3.04 -14.94
C MET A 137 -10.97 -2.66 -16.29
N LYS A 138 -11.83 -2.38 -17.26
CA LYS A 138 -11.47 -1.99 -18.62
C LYS A 138 -12.06 -0.63 -18.98
N VAL A 139 -11.44 0.03 -19.95
CA VAL A 139 -12.02 1.22 -20.59
C VAL A 139 -13.39 0.87 -21.17
N GLY A 140 -14.37 1.72 -20.90
CA GLY A 140 -15.75 1.54 -21.37
C GLY A 140 -16.63 0.63 -20.50
N ASP A 141 -16.10 0.02 -19.44
CA ASP A 141 -16.93 -0.74 -18.50
C ASP A 141 -17.96 0.17 -17.81
N THR A 142 -19.17 -0.33 -17.59
CA THR A 142 -20.18 0.38 -16.80
C THR A 142 -19.95 0.06 -15.32
N LEU A 143 -19.47 1.03 -14.56
CA LEU A 143 -19.14 0.85 -13.14
C LEU A 143 -20.16 1.60 -12.27
N ASN A 144 -20.46 1.04 -11.10
CA ASN A 144 -21.33 1.68 -10.12
C ASN A 144 -20.52 2.12 -8.90
N LEU A 145 -20.64 3.39 -8.52
CA LEU A 145 -20.11 3.90 -7.27
C LEU A 145 -21.02 3.49 -6.12
N VAL A 146 -20.57 2.53 -5.31
CA VAL A 146 -21.38 1.88 -4.26
C VAL A 146 -22.03 2.87 -3.27
N HIS A 147 -21.38 3.99 -2.97
CA HIS A 147 -21.92 4.97 -2.02
C HIS A 147 -22.94 5.94 -2.63
N SER A 148 -22.69 6.43 -3.84
CA SER A 148 -23.54 7.43 -4.50
C SER A 148 -24.57 6.83 -5.45
N GLU A 149 -24.47 5.53 -5.74
CA GLU A 149 -25.25 4.80 -6.75
C GLU A 149 -25.12 5.38 -8.17
N ASN A 150 -24.14 6.25 -8.38
CA ASN A 150 -23.87 6.85 -9.67
C ASN A 150 -23.16 5.83 -10.59
N ILE A 151 -23.66 5.76 -11.82
CA ILE A 151 -23.05 4.98 -12.88
C ILE A 151 -21.99 5.85 -13.57
N ILE A 152 -20.80 5.30 -13.71
CA ILE A 152 -19.68 5.93 -14.41
C ILE A 152 -19.12 4.98 -15.46
N THR A 153 -18.52 5.57 -16.49
CA THR A 153 -17.80 4.84 -17.53
C THR A 153 -16.37 5.38 -17.58
N PRO A 154 -15.34 4.57 -17.26
CA PRO A 154 -13.97 5.02 -17.31
C PRO A 154 -13.57 5.24 -18.77
N THR A 155 -13.13 6.45 -19.06
CA THR A 155 -12.62 6.86 -20.39
C THR A 155 -11.20 6.37 -20.62
N GLU A 156 -10.43 6.17 -19.54
CA GLU A 156 -9.04 5.75 -19.56
C GLU A 156 -8.73 4.94 -18.29
N VAL A 157 -7.91 3.91 -18.40
CA VAL A 157 -7.33 3.18 -17.26
C VAL A 157 -5.83 3.02 -17.50
N GLY A 158 -5.04 2.89 -16.44
CA GLY A 158 -3.59 2.85 -16.57
C GLY A 158 -2.89 2.84 -15.22
N TYR A 159 -1.57 2.92 -15.26
CA TYR A 159 -0.70 2.89 -14.07
C TYR A 159 0.48 3.85 -14.27
N PHE A 160 1.23 4.14 -13.20
CA PHE A 160 2.35 5.09 -13.23
C PHE A 160 3.71 4.37 -13.27
N THR A 161 4.62 4.79 -14.14
CA THR A 161 6.01 4.30 -14.21
C THR A 161 7.06 5.33 -14.63
N PRO A 162 7.38 6.36 -13.83
CA PRO A 162 6.57 7.08 -12.84
C PRO A 162 5.57 8.05 -13.51
N GLU A 163 5.69 8.27 -14.82
CA GLU A 163 4.70 8.99 -15.61
C GLU A 163 3.50 8.09 -15.90
N TYR A 164 2.35 8.71 -16.15
CA TYR A 164 1.13 7.98 -16.44
C TYR A 164 1.24 7.22 -17.76
N LYS A 165 0.91 5.92 -17.71
CA LYS A 165 0.86 5.06 -18.88
C LYS A 165 -0.53 4.43 -18.98
N ALA A 166 -1.23 4.74 -20.07
CA ALA A 166 -2.51 4.13 -20.38
C ALA A 166 -2.35 2.62 -20.63
N ASP A 167 -3.29 1.84 -20.10
CA ASP A 167 -3.47 0.42 -20.38
C ASP A 167 -4.94 0.18 -20.79
N LYS A 168 -5.21 -0.99 -21.35
CA LYS A 168 -6.57 -1.40 -21.72
C LYS A 168 -7.31 -1.99 -20.53
N ILE A 169 -6.59 -2.47 -19.52
CA ILE A 169 -7.13 -3.22 -18.41
C ILE A 169 -6.29 -3.07 -17.14
N LEU A 170 -6.96 -2.96 -16.00
CA LEU A 170 -6.39 -3.18 -14.68
C LEU A 170 -6.93 -4.48 -14.12
N LYS A 171 -6.04 -5.36 -13.69
CA LYS A 171 -6.34 -6.70 -13.15
C LYS A 171 -6.28 -6.69 -11.63
N GLU A 172 -6.84 -7.74 -11.04
CA GLU A 172 -6.79 -8.00 -9.61
C GLU A 172 -5.38 -7.83 -9.03
N GLY A 173 -5.32 -7.12 -7.90
CA GLY A 173 -4.07 -6.78 -7.21
C GLY A 173 -3.35 -5.54 -7.73
N GLN A 174 -3.68 -5.04 -8.93
CA GLN A 174 -3.05 -3.85 -9.50
C GLN A 174 -3.59 -2.54 -8.91
N ILE A 175 -2.74 -1.52 -8.96
CA ILE A 175 -2.96 -0.14 -8.52
C ILE A 175 -2.59 0.78 -9.69
#